data_AF-A0A382E544-F1
#
_entry.id   AF-A0A382E544-F1
#
_cell.length_a   1.000
_cell.length_b   1.000
_cell.length_c   1.000
_cell.angle_alpha   90.00
_cell.angle_beta   90.00
_cell.angle_gamma   90.00
#
_symmetry.space_group_name_H-M   'P 1'
#
loop_
_entity.id
_entity.type
_entity.pdbx_description
1 polymer ?
#
loop_
_entity_poly.entity_id
_entity_poly.type
_entity_poly.pdbx_seq_one_letter_code
_entity_poly.pdbx_strand_id
1 'polypeptide(L)'
;MDYLEVLSHELRNKLDWMKRKEAAKEPGNEIEQSNRQGYLSAEMHVNREIKKLQTEHKKELERRRKLAWPGQNRLLFPVAWDQDTYMNHESQIETKRRKHDWCLWLRQGLIKNEGDDWRFKDNILRQARLDAIDQGETDDEILWCCLSVDQEFVDFLDIQKVNPSSQPPTGRGKKATPELHKVIWRAYRYASTLGP
;
A
#
# COMPACT_ATOMS: atom_id res chain seq x y z
N MET A 1 2.10 7.55 -5.72
CA MET A 1 3.26 8.08 -6.46
C MET A 1 4.41 8.36 -5.52
N ASP A 2 5.41 7.47 -5.43
CA ASP A 2 6.62 7.58 -4.56
C ASP A 2 7.28 8.97 -4.70
N TYR A 3 7.80 9.57 -3.62
CA TYR A 3 8.36 10.94 -3.69
C TYR A 3 9.49 11.02 -4.74
N LEU A 4 10.31 9.96 -4.80
CA LEU A 4 11.38 9.84 -5.79
C LEU A 4 10.85 9.68 -7.22
N GLU A 5 9.69 9.04 -7.38
CA GLU A 5 9.03 8.84 -8.66
C GLU A 5 8.36 10.12 -9.17
N VAL A 6 7.70 10.88 -8.28
CA VAL A 6 7.18 12.23 -8.56
C VAL A 6 8.31 13.15 -9.00
N LEU A 7 9.39 13.20 -8.23
CA LEU A 7 10.54 14.07 -8.53
C LEU A 7 11.22 13.69 -9.84
N SER A 8 11.33 12.39 -10.14
CA SER A 8 11.85 11.89 -11.43
C SER A 8 10.95 12.31 -12.60
N HIS A 9 9.62 12.23 -12.42
CA HIS A 9 8.65 12.63 -13.42
C HIS A 9 8.68 14.15 -13.67
N GLU A 10 8.73 14.97 -12.62
CA GLU A 10 8.85 16.43 -12.71
C GLU A 10 10.12 16.86 -13.45
N LEU A 11 11.26 16.20 -13.17
CA LEU A 11 12.52 16.48 -13.85
C LEU A 11 12.48 16.10 -15.34
N ARG A 12 11.80 15.01 -15.71
CA ARG A 12 11.57 14.63 -17.11
C ARG A 12 10.70 15.67 -17.83
N ASN A 13 9.62 16.13 -17.21
CA ASN A 13 8.77 17.17 -17.78
C ASN A 13 9.52 18.49 -17.98
N LYS A 14 10.38 18.86 -17.02
CA LYS A 14 11.26 20.04 -17.15
C LYS A 14 12.27 19.88 -18.28
N LEU A 15 12.82 18.68 -18.45
CA LEU A 15 13.75 18.38 -19.55
C LEU A 15 13.05 18.45 -20.92
N ASP A 16 11.84 17.93 -21.04
CA ASP A 16 11.06 17.99 -22.28
C ASP A 16 10.67 19.43 -22.62
N TRP A 17 10.29 20.23 -21.62
CA TRP A 17 10.07 21.67 -21.81
C TRP A 17 11.33 22.38 -22.31
N MET A 18 12.49 22.06 -21.72
CA MET A 18 13.79 22.59 -22.14
C MET A 18 14.06 22.24 -23.61
N LYS A 19 13.84 20.98 -24.03
CA LYS A 19 14.06 20.52 -25.42
C LYS A 19 13.15 21.23 -26.41
N ARG A 20 11.87 21.39 -26.09
CA ARG A 20 10.90 22.11 -26.93
C ARG A 20 11.28 23.59 -27.09
N LYS A 21 11.75 24.22 -26.01
CA LYS A 21 12.16 25.63 -26.01
C LYS A 21 13.43 25.86 -26.86
N GLU A 22 14.37 24.92 -26.83
CA GLU A 22 15.58 25.01 -27.65
C GLU A 22 15.30 24.71 -29.13
N ALA A 23 14.42 23.75 -29.44
CA ALA A 23 14.01 23.41 -30.81
C ALA A 23 13.23 24.55 -31.52
N ALA A 24 12.68 25.50 -30.76
CA ALA A 24 11.92 26.64 -31.28
C ALA A 24 12.79 27.85 -31.66
N LYS A 25 14.12 27.78 -31.52
CA LYS A 25 15.04 28.86 -31.90
C LYS A 25 15.60 28.63 -33.30
N GLU A 26 15.59 29.67 -34.14
CA GLU A 26 16.30 29.66 -35.43
C GLU A 26 17.82 29.74 -35.22
N PRO A 27 18.66 29.14 -36.09
CA PRO A 27 20.11 29.13 -35.90
C PRO A 27 20.78 30.45 -36.32
N GLY A 28 21.40 31.19 -35.38
CA GLY A 28 22.14 32.43 -35.65
C GLY A 28 23.11 32.93 -34.56
N ASN A 29 24.36 33.20 -34.96
CA ASN A 29 25.45 33.91 -34.25
C ASN A 29 26.03 33.28 -32.95
N GLU A 30 27.25 33.73 -32.57
CA GLU A 30 28.09 33.16 -31.49
C GLU A 30 27.43 33.14 -30.09
N ILE A 31 26.54 34.11 -29.82
CA ILE A 31 25.76 34.17 -28.57
C ILE A 31 24.83 32.96 -28.45
N GLU A 32 24.25 32.49 -29.55
CA GLU A 32 23.42 31.29 -29.54
C GLU A 32 24.24 30.01 -29.39
N GLN A 33 25.46 29.94 -29.92
CA GLN A 33 26.34 28.80 -29.68
C GLN A 33 26.73 28.68 -28.19
N SER A 34 27.05 29.79 -27.53
CA SER A 34 27.33 29.81 -26.09
C SER A 34 26.10 29.43 -25.26
N ASN A 35 24.93 29.95 -25.62
CA ASN A 35 23.65 29.58 -25.01
C ASN A 35 23.32 28.08 -25.20
N ARG A 36 23.61 27.53 -26.38
CA ARG A 36 23.41 26.11 -26.70
C ARG A 36 24.37 25.21 -25.91
N GLN A 37 25.60 25.66 -25.66
CA GLN A 37 26.55 24.94 -24.81
C GLN A 37 26.13 24.96 -23.33
N GLY A 38 25.61 26.09 -22.84
CA GLY A 38 24.98 26.18 -21.52
C GLY A 38 23.75 25.28 -21.38
N TYR A 39 22.92 25.21 -22.43
CA TYR A 39 21.76 24.33 -22.51
C TYR A 39 22.17 22.84 -22.45
N LEU A 40 23.13 22.42 -23.27
CA LEU A 40 23.64 21.04 -23.28
C LEU A 40 24.25 20.64 -21.92
N SER A 41 24.95 21.56 -21.26
CA SER A 41 25.48 21.36 -19.91
C SER A 41 24.34 21.15 -18.88
N ALA A 42 23.30 21.98 -18.93
CA ALA A 42 22.13 21.87 -18.06
C ALA A 42 21.34 20.58 -18.31
N GLU A 43 21.13 20.19 -19.58
CA GLU A 43 20.51 18.91 -19.95
C GLU A 43 21.32 17.72 -19.44
N MET A 44 22.65 17.72 -19.60
CA MET A 44 23.50 16.66 -19.05
C MET A 44 23.39 16.58 -17.52
N HIS A 45 23.33 17.73 -16.84
CA HIS A 45 23.16 17.77 -15.39
C HIS A 45 21.81 17.18 -14.96
N VAL A 46 20.71 17.60 -15.57
CA VAL A 46 19.36 17.07 -15.29
C VAL A 46 19.30 15.56 -15.57
N ASN A 47 19.87 15.10 -16.67
CA ASN A 47 19.93 13.67 -16.98
C ASN A 47 20.73 12.86 -15.95
N ARG A 48 21.83 13.41 -15.41
CA ARG A 48 22.59 12.77 -14.32
C ARG A 48 21.76 12.67 -13.06
N GLU A 49 21.04 13.72 -12.68
CA GLU A 49 20.16 13.72 -11.51
C GLU A 49 19.00 12.74 -11.66
N ILE A 50 18.36 12.67 -12.84
CA ILE A 50 17.33 11.67 -13.14
C ILE A 50 17.89 10.25 -12.96
N LYS A 51 19.09 9.95 -13.48
CA LYS A 51 19.73 8.63 -13.34
C LYS A 51 20.05 8.29 -11.88
N LYS A 52 20.52 9.26 -11.10
CA LYS A 52 20.75 9.07 -9.66
C LYS A 52 19.45 8.75 -8.94
N LEU A 53 18.39 9.53 -9.17
CA LEU A 53 17.08 9.31 -8.57
C LEU A 53 16.49 7.94 -8.92
N GLN A 54 16.61 7.52 -10.19
CA GLN A 54 16.19 6.18 -10.62
C GLN A 54 16.97 5.07 -9.89
N THR A 55 18.27 5.26 -9.71
CA THR A 55 19.13 4.30 -9.01
C THR A 55 18.77 4.21 -7.54
N GLU A 56 18.57 5.34 -6.86
CA GLU A 56 18.16 5.38 -5.46
C GLU A 56 16.73 4.83 -5.27
N HIS A 57 15.80 5.15 -6.17
CA HIS A 57 14.46 4.58 -6.16
C HIS A 57 14.49 3.05 -6.28
N LYS A 58 15.32 2.50 -7.19
CA LYS A 58 15.47 1.05 -7.32
C LYS A 58 16.02 0.40 -6.04
N LYS A 59 17.03 1.00 -5.42
CA LYS A 59 17.59 0.51 -4.15
C LYS A 59 16.56 0.55 -3.02
N GLU A 60 15.78 1.61 -2.94
CA GLU A 60 14.73 1.76 -1.94
C GLU A 60 13.61 0.73 -2.15
N LEU A 61 13.18 0.50 -3.40
CA LEU A 61 12.20 -0.53 -3.72
C LEU A 61 12.72 -1.93 -3.34
N GLU A 62 13.98 -2.24 -3.63
CA GLU A 62 14.60 -3.51 -3.22
C GLU A 62 14.66 -3.67 -1.70
N ARG A 63 14.94 -2.59 -0.96
CA ARG A 63 14.91 -2.59 0.51
C ARG A 63 13.51 -2.87 1.03
N ARG A 64 12.49 -2.18 0.50
CA ARG A 64 11.09 -2.39 0.89
C ARG A 64 10.61 -3.79 0.57
N ARG A 65 10.94 -4.31 -0.61
CA ARG A 65 10.57 -5.67 -1.03
C ARG A 65 11.12 -6.75 -0.11
N LYS A 66 12.31 -6.55 0.48
CA LYS A 66 12.87 -7.47 1.49
C LYS A 66 12.09 -7.49 2.81
N LEU A 67 11.41 -6.39 3.13
CA LEU A 67 10.59 -6.24 4.34
C LEU A 67 9.11 -6.53 4.07
N ALA A 68 8.69 -6.52 2.80
CA ALA A 68 7.32 -6.72 2.40
C ALA A 68 6.84 -8.17 2.60
N TRP A 69 5.52 -8.34 2.67
CA TRP A 69 4.89 -9.65 2.65
C TRP A 69 5.18 -10.34 1.30
N PRO A 70 5.36 -11.67 1.24
CA PRO A 70 5.55 -12.36 -0.04
C PRO A 70 4.41 -12.06 -1.02
N GLY A 71 4.76 -11.71 -2.25
CA GLY A 71 3.79 -11.26 -3.26
C GLY A 71 3.58 -9.74 -3.30
N GLN A 72 3.98 -9.01 -2.26
CA GLN A 72 3.94 -7.55 -2.18
C GLN A 72 5.32 -6.95 -2.43
N ASN A 73 5.37 -5.70 -2.93
CA ASN A 73 6.62 -4.98 -3.14
C ASN A 73 6.89 -3.95 -2.05
N ARG A 74 5.84 -3.45 -1.37
CA ARG A 74 5.95 -2.34 -0.43
C ARG A 74 5.32 -2.64 0.92
N LEU A 75 4.20 -3.34 0.94
CA LEU A 75 3.42 -3.54 2.16
C LEU A 75 4.00 -4.64 3.05
N LEU A 76 4.13 -4.35 4.35
CA LEU A 76 4.57 -5.30 5.38
C LEU A 76 3.64 -6.52 5.53
N PHE A 77 2.37 -6.31 5.18
CA PHE A 77 1.27 -7.25 5.23
C PHE A 77 0.25 -6.96 4.14
N PRO A 78 -0.52 -7.95 3.67
CA PRO A 78 -1.65 -7.69 2.78
C PRO A 78 -2.70 -6.82 3.49
N VAL A 79 -3.34 -5.93 2.73
CA VAL A 79 -4.47 -5.13 3.23
C VAL A 79 -5.73 -6.01 3.22
N ALA A 80 -6.56 -5.86 4.24
CA ALA A 80 -7.91 -6.40 4.27
C ALA A 80 -8.84 -5.30 4.76
N TRP A 81 -9.97 -5.13 4.08
CA TRP A 81 -10.98 -4.10 4.36
C TRP A 81 -12.31 -4.69 4.81
N ASP A 82 -12.48 -5.99 4.67
CA ASP A 82 -13.63 -6.76 5.14
C ASP A 82 -13.18 -8.15 5.64
N GLN A 83 -14.14 -8.89 6.21
CA GLN A 83 -13.87 -10.22 6.75
C GLN A 83 -13.55 -11.24 5.65
N ASP A 84 -14.11 -11.13 4.46
CA ASP A 84 -13.89 -12.11 3.38
C ASP A 84 -12.44 -12.01 2.88
N THR A 85 -11.96 -10.79 2.64
CA THR A 85 -10.57 -10.47 2.29
C THR A 85 -9.62 -10.87 3.41
N TYR A 86 -10.00 -10.65 4.67
CA TYR A 86 -9.23 -11.12 5.81
C TYR A 86 -9.08 -12.66 5.80
N MET A 87 -10.18 -13.39 5.63
CA MET A 87 -10.17 -14.86 5.64
C MET A 87 -9.38 -15.44 4.46
N ASN A 88 -9.38 -14.77 3.30
CA ASN A 88 -8.58 -15.15 2.14
C ASN A 88 -7.06 -15.16 2.43
N HIS A 89 -6.60 -14.24 3.28
CA HIS A 89 -5.18 -14.14 3.66
C HIS A 89 -4.84 -14.83 4.99
N GLU A 90 -5.83 -15.11 5.85
CA GLU A 90 -5.63 -15.64 7.21
C GLU A 90 -4.72 -16.87 7.24
N SER A 91 -5.00 -17.86 6.38
CA SER A 91 -4.25 -19.12 6.36
C SER A 91 -2.75 -18.94 6.07
N GLN A 92 -2.41 -18.04 5.13
CA GLN A 92 -1.04 -17.75 4.75
C GLN A 92 -0.30 -16.97 5.84
N ILE A 93 -1.02 -16.07 6.51
CA ILE A 93 -0.48 -15.24 7.60
C ILE A 93 -0.22 -16.09 8.85
N GLU A 94 -1.17 -16.96 9.20
CA GLU A 94 -1.09 -17.87 10.34
C GLU A 94 0.02 -18.91 10.16
N THR A 95 0.24 -19.39 8.94
CA THR A 95 1.36 -20.30 8.63
C THR A 95 2.72 -19.69 9.00
N LYS A 96 2.85 -18.36 8.92
CA LYS A 96 4.05 -17.63 9.34
C LYS A 96 4.00 -17.15 10.80
N ARG A 97 2.96 -17.50 11.55
CA ARG A 97 2.72 -17.09 12.95
C ARG A 97 2.69 -15.58 13.15
N ARG A 98 2.22 -14.84 12.14
CA ARG A 98 2.17 -13.36 12.17
C ARG A 98 0.74 -12.81 12.21
N LYS A 99 -0.26 -13.64 12.54
CA LYS A 99 -1.66 -13.22 12.57
C LYS A 99 -1.91 -12.09 13.56
N HIS A 100 -1.35 -12.16 14.77
CA HIS A 100 -1.50 -11.10 15.76
C HIS A 100 -0.90 -9.77 15.27
N ASP A 101 0.34 -9.79 14.79
CA ASP A 101 1.02 -8.63 14.21
C ASP A 101 0.22 -8.04 13.04
N TRP A 102 -0.36 -8.90 12.21
CA TRP A 102 -1.17 -8.48 11.07
C TRP A 102 -2.46 -7.78 11.49
N CYS A 103 -3.20 -8.36 12.46
CA CYS A 103 -4.39 -7.72 13.04
C CYS A 103 -4.06 -6.35 13.65
N LEU A 104 -2.96 -6.27 14.40
CA LEU A 104 -2.47 -5.02 14.96
C LEU A 104 -2.16 -4.00 13.87
N TRP A 105 -1.46 -4.42 12.83
CA TRP A 105 -1.09 -3.56 11.70
C TRP A 105 -2.32 -3.03 10.94
N LEU A 106 -3.28 -3.90 10.62
CA LEU A 106 -4.54 -3.49 9.97
C LEU A 106 -5.27 -2.46 10.83
N ARG A 107 -5.46 -2.75 12.12
CA ARG A 107 -6.21 -1.88 13.03
C ARG A 107 -5.54 -0.53 13.28
N GLN A 108 -4.21 -0.51 13.42
CA GLN A 108 -3.41 0.73 13.54
C GLN A 108 -3.35 1.51 12.23
N GLY A 109 -3.54 0.82 11.11
CA GLY A 109 -3.64 1.40 9.78
C GLY A 109 -4.95 2.14 9.54
N LEU A 110 -6.00 1.83 10.29
CA LEU A 110 -7.31 2.46 10.16
C LEU A 110 -7.43 3.75 10.99
N ILE A 111 -8.08 4.74 10.40
CA ILE A 111 -8.50 6.01 11.02
C ILE A 111 -10.00 6.21 10.77
N LYS A 112 -10.70 6.80 11.74
CA LYS A 112 -12.12 7.09 11.59
C LYS A 112 -12.30 8.29 10.66
N ASN A 113 -13.26 8.22 9.73
CA ASN A 113 -13.67 9.37 8.92
C ASN A 113 -14.53 10.33 9.74
N GLU A 114 -14.92 11.46 9.15
CA GLU A 114 -15.85 12.42 9.77
C GLU A 114 -17.27 11.83 9.97
N GLY A 115 -17.58 10.69 9.34
CA GLY A 115 -18.80 9.91 9.53
C GLY A 115 -18.60 8.63 10.38
N ASP A 116 -19.40 7.60 10.11
CA ASP A 116 -19.34 6.32 10.84
C ASP A 116 -18.36 5.30 10.22
N ASP A 117 -17.86 5.59 9.03
CA ASP A 117 -16.94 4.71 8.31
C ASP A 117 -15.48 4.94 8.72
N TRP A 118 -14.65 3.94 8.44
CA TRP A 118 -13.21 3.99 8.63
C TRP A 118 -12.50 4.02 7.29
N ARG A 119 -11.25 4.48 7.28
CA ARG A 119 -10.37 4.37 6.11
C ARG A 119 -8.96 4.02 6.54
N PHE A 120 -8.20 3.40 5.64
CA PHE A 120 -6.77 3.26 5.85
C PHE A 120 -6.05 4.60 5.75
N LYS A 121 -4.96 4.75 6.50
CA LYS A 121 -4.05 5.89 6.39
C LYS A 121 -3.49 5.99 4.97
N ASP A 122 -3.30 7.22 4.49
CA ASP A 122 -2.83 7.51 3.13
C ASP A 122 -1.51 6.82 2.77
N ASN A 123 -0.61 6.63 3.73
CA ASN A 123 0.65 5.93 3.48
C ASN A 123 0.43 4.45 3.11
N ILE A 124 -0.52 3.77 3.76
CA ILE A 124 -0.90 2.38 3.46
C ILE A 124 -1.64 2.33 2.13
N LEU A 125 -2.63 3.20 1.94
CA LEU A 125 -3.40 3.30 0.68
C LEU A 125 -2.47 3.50 -0.52
N ARG A 126 -1.55 4.45 -0.41
CA ARG A 126 -0.60 4.76 -1.49
C ARG A 126 0.33 3.59 -1.80
N GLN A 127 0.74 2.82 -0.80
CA GLN A 127 1.57 1.64 -1.01
C GLN A 127 0.77 0.50 -1.64
N ALA A 128 -0.46 0.27 -1.18
CA ALA A 128 -1.37 -0.72 -1.74
C ALA A 128 -1.65 -0.44 -3.23
N ARG A 129 -1.95 0.81 -3.58
CA ARG A 129 -2.15 1.23 -4.98
C ARG A 129 -0.92 0.98 -5.85
N LEU A 130 0.28 1.29 -5.34
CA LEU A 130 1.51 1.05 -6.09
C LEU A 130 1.82 -0.46 -6.24
N ASP A 131 1.49 -1.28 -5.24
CA ASP A 131 1.63 -2.73 -5.32
C ASP A 131 0.64 -3.33 -6.35
N ALA A 132 -0.61 -2.86 -6.41
CA ALA A 132 -1.58 -3.26 -7.44
C ALA A 132 -1.13 -2.89 -8.87
N ILE A 133 -0.64 -1.66 -9.06
CA ILE A 133 -0.11 -1.22 -10.36
C ILE A 133 1.06 -2.12 -10.81
N ASP A 134 1.97 -2.46 -9.90
CA ASP A 134 3.09 -3.37 -10.20
C ASP A 134 2.61 -4.79 -10.57
N GLN A 135 1.48 -5.23 -10.03
CA GLN A 135 0.83 -6.51 -10.34
C GLN A 135 -0.01 -6.46 -11.62
N GLY A 136 -0.18 -5.27 -12.22
CA GLY A 136 -1.00 -5.06 -13.42
C GLY A 136 -2.49 -4.97 -13.13
N GLU A 137 -2.87 -4.76 -11.87
CA GLU A 137 -4.25 -4.59 -11.41
C GLU A 137 -4.67 -3.11 -11.46
N THR A 138 -5.97 -2.86 -11.63
CA THR A 138 -6.54 -1.52 -11.51
C THR A 138 -6.64 -1.11 -10.04
N ASP A 139 -6.33 0.14 -9.71
CA ASP A 139 -6.35 0.61 -8.33
C ASP A 139 -7.74 1.02 -7.82
N ASP A 140 -8.76 0.92 -8.68
CA ASP A 140 -10.15 1.28 -8.39
C ASP A 140 -10.74 0.50 -7.21
N GLU A 141 -10.51 -0.82 -7.13
CA GLU A 141 -11.02 -1.65 -6.01
C GLU A 141 -10.37 -1.27 -4.68
N ILE A 142 -9.06 -0.98 -4.68
CA ILE A 142 -8.34 -0.49 -3.49
C ILE A 142 -8.89 0.88 -3.07
N LEU A 143 -9.18 1.74 -4.04
CA LEU A 143 -9.74 3.07 -3.78
C LEU A 143 -11.12 2.96 -3.13
N TRP A 144 -12.02 2.14 -3.66
CA TRP A 144 -13.37 2.02 -3.14
C TRP A 144 -13.43 1.31 -1.79
N CYS A 145 -12.78 0.16 -1.65
CA CYS A 145 -12.93 -0.68 -0.46
C CYS A 145 -12.08 -0.22 0.73
N CYS A 146 -10.92 0.40 0.50
CA CYS A 146 -10.04 0.84 1.60
C CYS A 146 -10.33 2.27 2.10
N LEU A 147 -11.19 3.02 1.39
CA LEU A 147 -11.65 4.36 1.80
C LEU A 147 -12.94 4.33 2.64
N SER A 148 -13.67 3.22 2.62
CA SER A 148 -14.92 3.02 3.34
C SER A 148 -14.96 1.62 3.94
N VAL A 149 -14.39 1.50 5.13
CA VAL A 149 -14.33 0.28 5.92
C VAL A 149 -15.38 0.35 7.01
N ASP A 150 -16.28 -0.63 7.03
CA ASP A 150 -17.39 -0.66 7.98
C ASP A 150 -16.91 -0.87 9.43
N GLN A 151 -17.65 -0.29 10.38
CA GLN A 151 -17.40 -0.47 11.81
C GLN A 151 -17.38 -1.95 12.23
N GLU A 152 -18.19 -2.79 11.59
CA GLU A 152 -18.23 -4.24 11.87
C GLU A 152 -16.86 -4.91 11.67
N PHE A 153 -16.12 -4.52 10.64
CA PHE A 153 -14.79 -5.06 10.39
C PHE A 153 -13.78 -4.56 11.43
N VAL A 154 -13.91 -3.31 11.88
CA VAL A 154 -13.06 -2.76 12.95
C VAL A 154 -13.28 -3.52 14.26
N ASP A 155 -14.54 -3.77 14.61
CA ASP A 155 -14.92 -4.55 15.79
C ASP A 155 -14.41 -5.99 15.68
N PHE A 156 -14.50 -6.60 14.49
CA PHE A 156 -13.91 -7.90 14.20
C PHE A 156 -12.39 -7.90 14.47
N LEU A 157 -11.65 -6.90 13.97
CA LEU A 157 -10.21 -6.78 14.22
C LEU A 157 -9.90 -6.60 15.71
N ASP A 158 -10.69 -5.83 16.44
CA ASP A 158 -10.51 -5.61 17.87
C ASP A 158 -10.78 -6.90 18.69
N ILE A 159 -11.71 -7.76 18.27
CA ILE A 159 -11.88 -9.12 18.83
C ILE A 159 -10.64 -9.98 18.55
N GLN A 160 -10.13 -9.99 17.32
CA GLN A 160 -8.96 -10.82 16.95
C GLN A 160 -7.66 -10.35 17.63
N LYS A 161 -7.56 -9.08 18.03
CA LYS A 161 -6.42 -8.55 18.78
C LYS A 161 -6.34 -9.09 20.21
N VAL A 162 -7.47 -9.48 20.80
CA VAL A 162 -7.51 -10.10 22.12
C VAL A 162 -7.04 -11.55 21.98
N ASN A 163 -5.80 -11.80 22.39
CA ASN A 163 -5.14 -13.09 22.25
C ASN A 163 -5.86 -14.18 23.08
N PRO A 164 -6.29 -15.33 22.50
CA PRO A 164 -6.82 -16.46 23.28
C PRO A 164 -5.78 -17.14 24.17
N SER A 165 -4.47 -16.86 23.96
CA SER A 165 -3.37 -17.59 24.60
C SER A 165 -3.16 -17.28 26.09
N SER A 166 -4.00 -16.47 26.72
CA SER A 166 -4.03 -16.32 28.18
C SER A 166 -4.85 -17.41 28.90
N GLN A 167 -5.40 -18.39 28.17
CA GLN A 167 -5.98 -19.59 28.80
C GLN A 167 -4.92 -20.68 29.01
N PRO A 168 -4.78 -21.23 30.23
CA PRO A 168 -3.81 -22.28 30.51
C PRO A 168 -4.12 -23.56 29.70
N PRO A 169 -3.11 -24.39 29.38
CA PRO A 169 -3.28 -25.56 28.55
C PRO A 169 -3.99 -26.66 29.33
N THR A 170 -5.32 -26.73 29.26
CA THR A 170 -6.04 -27.94 29.65
C THR A 170 -5.88 -28.98 28.55
N GLY A 171 -5.11 -30.02 28.87
CA GLY A 171 -4.65 -31.02 27.93
C GLY A 171 -5.73 -31.90 27.28
N ARG A 172 -5.21 -32.69 26.33
CA ARG A 172 -5.81 -33.89 25.69
C ARG A 172 -7.08 -33.67 24.87
N GLY A 173 -6.85 -33.59 23.56
CA GLY A 173 -7.55 -34.37 22.55
C GLY A 173 -9.07 -34.26 22.54
N LYS A 174 -9.60 -33.19 21.97
CA LYS A 174 -10.98 -33.14 21.48
C LYS A 174 -11.03 -32.37 20.16
N LYS A 175 -11.87 -32.87 19.24
CA LYS A 175 -12.17 -32.36 17.90
C LYS A 175 -12.08 -30.84 17.85
N ALA A 176 -11.46 -30.31 16.78
CA ALA A 176 -11.34 -28.88 16.47
C ALA A 176 -12.61 -28.17 16.92
N THR A 177 -12.52 -27.49 18.07
CA THR A 177 -13.59 -26.66 18.57
C THR A 177 -13.72 -25.57 17.52
N PRO A 178 -14.88 -25.40 16.87
CA PRO A 178 -15.02 -24.31 15.92
C PRO A 178 -14.66 -23.05 16.69
N GLU A 179 -13.62 -22.36 16.22
CA GLU A 179 -13.08 -21.18 16.87
C GLU A 179 -14.23 -20.32 17.39
N LEU A 180 -14.32 -20.11 18.70
CA LEU A 180 -15.53 -19.59 19.35
C LEU A 180 -16.00 -18.28 18.69
N HIS A 181 -15.06 -17.48 18.19
CA HIS A 181 -15.33 -16.27 17.40
C HIS A 181 -16.09 -16.54 16.09
N LYS A 182 -15.78 -17.64 15.37
CA LYS A 182 -16.49 -18.07 14.15
C LYS A 182 -17.93 -18.50 14.46
N VAL A 183 -18.17 -19.07 15.64
CA VAL A 183 -19.53 -19.47 16.10
C VAL A 183 -20.35 -18.26 16.55
N ILE A 184 -19.76 -17.41 17.39
CA ILE A 184 -20.39 -16.18 17.89
C ILE A 184 -20.81 -15.28 16.72
N TRP A 185 -19.95 -15.12 15.71
CA TRP A 185 -20.26 -14.30 14.55
C TRP A 185 -21.28 -14.93 13.60
N ARG A 186 -21.30 -16.26 13.42
CA ARG A 186 -22.40 -16.91 12.68
C ARG A 186 -23.75 -16.67 13.34
N ALA A 187 -23.79 -16.71 14.68
CA ALA A 187 -25.00 -16.40 15.45
C ALA A 187 -25.41 -14.92 15.33
N TYR A 188 -24.46 -13.99 15.41
CA TYR A 188 -24.70 -12.55 15.21
C TYR A 188 -25.22 -12.23 13.80
N ARG A 189 -24.59 -12.80 12.75
CA ARG A 189 -25.01 -12.63 11.36
C ARG A 189 -26.42 -13.16 11.13
N TYR A 190 -26.74 -14.33 11.67
CA TYR A 190 -28.09 -14.92 11.58
C TYR A 190 -29.14 -14.03 12.27
N ALA A 191 -28.81 -13.47 13.43
CA ALA A 191 -29.67 -12.54 14.16
C ALA A 191 -29.84 -11.19 13.44
N SER A 192 -28.83 -10.72 12.70
CA SER A 192 -28.85 -9.43 11.99
C SER A 192 -29.53 -9.51 10.61
N THR A 193 -29.51 -10.68 9.97
CA THR A 193 -30.27 -10.94 8.72
C THR A 193 -31.76 -11.24 8.97
N LEU A 194 -32.13 -11.51 10.22
CA LEU A 194 -33.51 -11.64 10.67
C LEU A 194 -33.92 -10.33 11.36
N GLY A 195 -34.04 -9.26 10.59
CA GLY A 195 -34.81 -8.09 11.03
C GLY A 195 -36.29 -8.44 11.21
N PRO A 196 -37.05 -7.68 12.03
CA PRO A 196 -38.43 -7.99 12.41
C PRO A 196 -39.40 -8.18 11.25
#